data_AF-A8FRG0-F1
#
_entry.id   AF-A8FRG0-F1
#
_cell.length_a   1.000
_cell.length_b   1.000
_cell.length_c   1.000
_cell.angle_alpha   90.00
_cell.angle_beta   90.00
_cell.angle_gamma   90.00
#
_symmetry.space_group_name_H-M   'P 1'
#
loop_
_entity.id
_entity.type
_entity.pdbx_description
1 polymer ?
#
loop_
_entity_poly.entity_id
_entity_poly.type
_entity_poly.pdbx_seq_one_letter_code
_entity_poly.pdbx_strand_id
1 'polypeptide(L)'
;MFPYPEQYRQAVPPIITGFMVIWALLSRLLFGDSSNIAFYPLFILFPIIALLHAQLIWQAKGMEKLDQSVYAFIHLSLSFVVWTFSLMHVNGSGFS
;
A
#
# COMPACT_ATOMS: atom_id res chain seq x y z
N MET A 1 15.17 -6.46 21.22
CA MET A 1 14.33 -5.28 20.95
C MET A 1 14.94 -4.58 19.74
N PHE A 2 14.23 -4.51 18.60
CA PHE A 2 14.75 -3.81 17.42
C PHE A 2 14.98 -2.33 17.78
N PRO A 3 16.07 -1.69 17.33
CA PRO A 3 16.45 -0.37 17.82
C PRO A 3 15.48 0.77 17.43
N TYR A 4 14.53 0.54 16.51
CA TYR A 4 13.66 1.56 15.92
C TYR A 4 12.21 1.06 15.69
N PRO A 5 11.46 0.68 16.73
CA PRO A 5 10.15 0.05 16.58
C PRO A 5 9.09 1.01 16.03
N GLU A 6 9.15 2.30 16.36
CA GLU A 6 8.19 3.28 15.85
C GLU A 6 8.45 3.63 14.38
N GLN A 7 9.71 3.77 13.96
CA GLN A 7 10.06 4.00 12.56
C GLN A 7 9.62 2.84 11.68
N TYR A 8 9.81 1.60 12.16
CA TYR A 8 9.35 0.42 11.43
C TYR A 8 7.84 0.46 11.22
N ARG A 9 7.06 0.71 12.28
CA ARG A 9 5.59 0.78 12.22
C ARG A 9 5.09 1.84 11.24
N GLN A 10 5.74 3.00 11.21
CA GLN A 10 5.41 4.07 10.26
C GLN A 10 5.84 3.69 8.83
N ALA A 11 6.93 2.95 8.66
CA ALA A 11 7.41 2.53 7.35
C ALA A 11 6.63 1.35 6.74
N VAL A 12 5.91 0.54 7.54
CA VAL A 12 5.18 -0.63 7.02
C VAL A 12 4.18 -0.26 5.91
N PRO A 13 3.25 0.71 6.09
CA PRO A 13 2.32 1.08 5.02
C PRO A 13 3.01 1.46 3.69
N PRO A 14 3.99 2.39 3.63
CA PRO A 14 4.66 2.71 2.36
C PRO A 14 5.50 1.55 1.78
N ILE A 15 6.06 0.66 2.61
CA ILE A 15 6.73 -0.56 2.12
C ILE A 15 5.72 -1.46 1.39
N ILE A 16 4.52 -1.65 1.96
CA ILE A 16 3.45 -2.43 1.32
C ILE A 16 3.00 -1.75 0.01
N THR A 17 2.92 -0.43 -0.03
CA THR A 17 2.64 0.31 -1.27
C THR A 17 3.70 0.02 -2.35
N GLY A 18 4.98 0.05 -1.99
CA GLY A 18 6.07 -0.31 -2.91
C GLY A 18 5.97 -1.76 -3.38
N PHE A 19 5.58 -2.68 -2.49
CA PHE A 19 5.33 -4.08 -2.85
C PHE A 19 4.20 -4.23 -3.87
N MET A 20 3.13 -3.42 -3.82
CA MET A 20 2.07 -3.47 -4.85
C MET A 20 2.62 -3.23 -6.24
N VAL A 21 3.54 -2.27 -6.40
CA VAL A 21 4.17 -1.95 -7.68
C VAL A 21 5.00 -3.13 -8.17
N ILE A 22 5.87 -3.67 -7.30
CA ILE A 22 6.72 -4.82 -7.65
C ILE A 22 5.84 -6.02 -8.04
N TRP A 23 4.79 -6.29 -7.25
CA TRP A 23 3.84 -7.35 -7.54
C TRP A 23 3.17 -7.14 -8.90
N ALA A 24 2.64 -5.95 -9.19
CA ALA A 24 1.95 -5.67 -10.44
C ALA A 24 2.85 -5.88 -11.68
N LEU A 25 4.12 -5.44 -11.60
CA LEU A 25 5.10 -5.65 -12.67
C LEU A 25 5.42 -7.13 -12.87
N LEU A 26 5.71 -7.85 -11.77
CA LEU A 26 6.05 -9.27 -11.83
C LEU A 26 4.86 -10.14 -12.26
N SER A 27 3.67 -9.87 -11.72
CA SER A 27 2.48 -10.66 -12.00
C SER A 27 2.05 -10.52 -13.44
N ARG A 28 2.16 -9.31 -14.03
CA ARG A 28 1.88 -9.10 -15.46
C ARG A 28 2.92 -9.83 -16.32
N LEU A 29 4.20 -9.77 -15.95
CA LEU A 29 5.28 -10.47 -16.66
C LEU A 29 5.08 -11.99 -16.64
N LEU A 30 4.64 -12.55 -15.51
CA LEU A 30 4.53 -14.01 -15.31
C LEU A 30 3.19 -14.59 -15.79
N PHE A 31 2.09 -13.85 -15.65
CA PHE A 31 0.74 -14.36 -15.90
C PHE A 31 0.00 -13.68 -17.07
N GLY A 32 0.59 -12.64 -17.67
CA GLY A 32 -0.03 -11.87 -18.73
C GLY A 32 -1.09 -10.87 -18.23
N ASP A 33 -1.80 -10.28 -19.18
CA ASP A 33 -2.85 -9.28 -18.91
C ASP A 33 -4.13 -9.94 -18.35
N SER A 34 -4.84 -9.22 -17.48
CA SER A 34 -6.14 -9.62 -16.92
C SER A 34 -6.15 -10.95 -16.15
N SER A 35 -5.00 -11.38 -15.62
CA SER A 35 -4.95 -12.58 -14.77
C SER A 35 -5.64 -12.37 -13.42
N ASN A 36 -6.65 -13.20 -13.12
CA ASN A 36 -7.35 -13.18 -11.82
C ASN A 36 -6.40 -13.34 -10.62
N ILE A 37 -5.34 -14.14 -10.78
CA ILE A 37 -4.35 -14.41 -9.72
C ILE A 37 -3.56 -13.14 -9.39
N ALA A 38 -3.29 -12.30 -10.38
CA ALA A 38 -2.57 -11.05 -10.19
C ALA A 38 -3.38 -10.02 -9.39
N PHE A 39 -4.72 -10.06 -9.49
CA PHE A 39 -5.60 -9.11 -8.80
C PHE A 39 -5.80 -9.39 -7.31
N TYR A 40 -5.83 -10.65 -6.86
CA TYR A 40 -6.14 -10.97 -5.47
C TYR A 40 -5.24 -10.25 -4.46
N PRO A 41 -3.90 -10.23 -4.61
CA PRO A 41 -3.06 -9.49 -3.68
C PRO A 41 -3.35 -8.00 -3.72
N LEU A 42 -3.53 -7.41 -4.90
CA LEU A 42 -3.83 -5.98 -5.02
C LEU A 42 -5.13 -5.60 -4.28
N PHE A 43 -6.18 -6.42 -4.37
CA PHE A 43 -7.43 -6.16 -3.64
C PHE A 43 -7.28 -6.27 -2.12
N ILE A 44 -6.35 -7.07 -1.62
CA ILE A 44 -6.12 -7.26 -0.18
C ILE A 44 -5.17 -6.19 0.39
N LEU A 45 -4.14 -5.80 -0.36
CA LEU A 45 -3.06 -4.95 0.15
C LEU A 45 -3.54 -3.52 0.47
N PHE A 46 -4.44 -2.93 -0.33
CA PHE A 46 -4.93 -1.57 -0.05
C PHE A 46 -5.78 -1.49 1.23
N PRO A 47 -6.78 -2.38 1.47
CA PRO A 47 -7.46 -2.47 2.75
C PRO A 47 -6.51 -2.68 3.94
N ILE A 48 -5.47 -3.50 3.78
CA ILE A 48 -4.45 -3.69 4.83
C ILE A 48 -3.76 -2.35 5.16
N ILE A 49 -3.36 -1.58 4.16
CA ILE A 49 -2.75 -0.26 4.37
C ILE A 49 -3.69 0.69 5.11
N ALA A 50 -4.97 0.71 4.73
CA ALA A 50 -5.99 1.50 5.43
C ALA A 50 -6.13 1.09 6.90
N LEU A 51 -6.16 -0.21 7.18
CA LEU A 51 -6.22 -0.73 8.55
C LEU A 51 -4.96 -0.41 9.35
N LEU A 52 -3.77 -0.48 8.74
CA LEU A 52 -2.52 -0.10 9.40
C LEU A 52 -2.50 1.37 9.77
N HIS A 53 -2.94 2.26 8.87
CA HIS A 53 -3.07 3.68 9.18
C HIS A 53 -4.10 3.95 10.28
N ALA A 54 -5.26 3.27 10.25
CA ALA A 54 -6.25 3.36 11.32
C ALA A 54 -5.68 2.90 12.68
N GLN A 55 -4.91 1.80 12.68
CA GLN A 55 -4.24 1.28 13.87
C GLN A 55 -3.18 2.25 14.41
N LEU A 56 -2.43 2.90 13.53
CA LEU A 56 -1.46 3.93 13.86
C LEU A 56 -2.16 5.12 14.56
N ILE A 57 -3.22 5.66 13.96
CA ILE A 57 -4.01 6.77 14.55
C ILE A 57 -4.61 6.38 15.90
N TRP A 58 -5.16 5.17 16.01
CA TRP A 58 -5.77 4.70 17.26
C TRP A 58 -4.78 4.66 18.41
N GLN A 59 -3.56 4.19 18.14
CA GLN A 59 -2.56 4.00 19.19
C GLN A 59 -1.73 5.26 19.49
N ALA A 60 -1.61 6.17 18.52
CA ALA A 60 -0.89 7.44 18.58
C ALA A 60 0.28 7.51 19.59
N LYS A 61 1.27 6.63 19.40
CA LYS A 61 2.51 6.60 20.20
C LYS A 61 3.62 7.30 19.44
N GLY A 62 4.28 8.27 20.07
CA GLY A 62 5.45 8.98 19.52
C GLY A 62 5.16 10.16 18.60
N MET A 63 3.93 10.34 18.11
CA MET A 63 3.47 11.51 17.35
C MET A 63 2.11 12.00 17.88
N GLU A 64 1.81 13.28 17.69
CA GLU A 64 0.48 13.81 18.00
C GLU A 64 -0.59 13.17 17.08
N LYS A 65 -1.80 12.97 17.59
CA LYS A 65 -2.91 12.36 16.83
C LYS A 65 -3.21 13.12 15.53
N LEU A 66 -3.11 14.44 15.55
CA LEU A 66 -3.34 15.27 14.36
C LEU A 66 -2.27 15.01 13.30
N ASP A 67 -0.98 15.07 13.68
CA ASP A 67 0.14 14.79 12.78
C ASP A 67 0.04 13.38 12.19
N GLN A 68 -0.35 12.41 13.00
CA GLN A 68 -0.52 11.02 12.56
C GLN A 68 -1.71 10.84 11.61
N SER A 69 -2.76 11.64 11.79
CA SER A 69 -3.92 11.66 10.89
C SER A 69 -3.57 12.30 9.55
N VAL A 70 -2.79 13.40 9.56
CA VAL A 70 -2.28 14.03 8.34
C VAL A 70 -1.33 13.09 7.60
N TYR A 71 -0.41 12.46 8.34
CA TYR A 71 0.50 11.44 7.81
C TYR A 71 -0.27 10.31 7.12
N ALA A 72 -1.29 9.76 7.79
CA ALA A 72 -2.14 8.71 7.24
C ALA A 72 -2.92 9.18 6.01
N PHE A 73 -3.48 10.39 6.02
CA PHE A 73 -4.23 10.93 4.89
C PHE A 73 -3.37 11.05 3.62
N ILE A 74 -2.15 11.58 3.75
CA ILE A 74 -1.20 11.70 2.64
C ILE A 74 -0.84 10.32 2.09
N HIS A 75 -0.47 9.38 2.96
CA HIS A 75 -0.03 8.04 2.54
C HIS A 75 -1.17 7.19 1.97
N LEU A 76 -2.39 7.31 2.51
CA LEU A 76 -3.57 6.66 1.95
C LEU A 76 -3.90 7.18 0.56
N SER A 77 -3.80 8.49 0.36
CA SER A 77 -4.05 9.11 -0.95
C SER A 77 -3.02 8.64 -1.99
N LEU A 78 -1.73 8.65 -1.62
CA LEU A 78 -0.66 8.14 -2.48
C LEU A 78 -0.81 6.64 -2.77
N SER A 79 -1.12 5.84 -1.74
CA SER A 79 -1.34 4.41 -1.90
C SER A 79 -2.56 4.09 -2.74
N PHE A 80 -3.63 4.89 -2.66
CA PHE A 80 -4.81 4.73 -3.50
C PHE A 80 -4.46 4.94 -4.97
N VAL A 81 -3.69 5.98 -5.28
CA VAL A 81 -3.20 6.22 -6.65
C VAL A 81 -2.33 5.06 -7.13
N VAL A 82 -1.36 4.61 -6.32
CA VAL A 82 -0.51 3.45 -6.69
C VAL A 82 -1.35 2.18 -6.90
N TRP A 83 -2.36 1.94 -6.07
CA TRP A 83 -3.25 0.80 -6.17
C TRP A 83 -4.07 0.83 -7.46
N THR A 84 -4.67 1.98 -7.81
CA THR A 84 -5.45 2.11 -9.06
C THR A 84 -4.55 1.91 -10.29
N PHE A 85 -3.36 2.50 -10.31
CA PHE A 85 -2.41 2.29 -11.42
C PHE A 85 -1.94 0.84 -11.51
N SER A 86 -1.71 0.18 -10.37
CA SER A 86 -1.33 -1.24 -10.32
C SER A 86 -2.44 -2.13 -10.90
N LEU A 87 -3.70 -1.86 -10.55
CA LEU A 87 -4.85 -2.55 -11.11
C LEU A 87 -4.98 -2.31 -12.62
N MET A 88 -4.87 -1.06 -13.08
CA MET A 88 -4.91 -0.73 -14.51
C MET A 88 -3.78 -1.39 -15.30
N HIS A 89 -2.58 -1.46 -14.72
CA HIS A 89 -1.43 -2.10 -15.34
C HIS A 89 -1.66 -3.60 -15.52
N VAL A 90 -2.10 -4.30 -14.46
CA VAL A 90 -2.41 -5.74 -14.51
C VAL A 90 -3.59 -6.04 -15.45
N ASN A 91 -4.58 -5.15 -15.51
CA ASN A 91 -5.73 -5.29 -16.42
C ASN A 91 -5.35 -5.16 -17.91
N GLY A 92 -4.18 -4.63 -18.24
CA GLY A 92 -3.81 -4.32 -19.63
C GLY A 92 -4.50 -3.06 -20.17
N SER A 93 -5.25 -2.32 -19.34
CA SER A 93 -5.87 -1.03 -19.69
C SER A 93 -5.00 0.17 -19.32
N GLY A 94 -3.72 -0.07 -18.99
CA GLY A 94 -2.72 0.97 -18.76
C GLY A 94 -2.14 1.50 -20.07
N PHE A 95 -1.47 2.67 -20.02
CA PHE A 95 -0.85 3.31 -21.18
C PHE A 95 0.09 2.34 -21.93
N SER A 96 -0.21 2.09 -23.21
CA SER A 96 0.67 1.41 -24.17
C SER A 96 1.32 2.42 -25.10
#